data_AF-A0A525I6W2-F1
#
_entry.id   AF-A0A525I6W2-F1
#
_cell.length_a   1.000
_cell.length_b   1.000
_cell.length_c   1.000
_cell.angle_alpha   90.00
_cell.angle_beta   90.00
_cell.angle_gamma   90.00
#
_symmetry.space_group_name_H-M   'P 1'
#
loop_
_entity.id
_entity.type
_entity.pdbx_description
1 polymer ?
#
loop_
_entity_poly.entity_id
_entity_poly.type
_entity_poly.pdbx_seq_one_letter_code
_entity_poly.pdbx_strand_id
1 'polypeptide(L)' 'MAVEDHPHHANWLEAYNRYVEIERNYVEALMLRRPASELAALKRERDAAYAAYRLAADSIE' A
#
# COMPACT_ATOMS: atom_id res chain seq x y z
N MET A 1 -16.34 2.23 19.85
CA MET A 1 -14.90 2.47 19.91
C MET A 1 -14.55 3.27 18.67
N ALA A 2 -13.84 4.39 18.77
CA ALA A 2 -13.31 5.03 17.57
C ALA A 2 -12.25 4.09 16.97
N VAL A 3 -12.19 3.97 15.64
CA VAL A 3 -11.16 3.17 14.93
C VAL A 3 -9.74 3.56 15.38
N GLU A 4 -9.57 4.81 15.82
CA GLU A 4 -8.34 5.40 16.35
C GLU A 4 -7.85 4.77 17.68
N ASP A 5 -8.74 4.15 18.45
CA ASP A 5 -8.44 3.52 19.76
C ASP A 5 -8.09 2.02 19.62
N HIS A 6 -8.13 1.47 18.41
CA HIS A 6 -7.88 0.05 18.21
C HIS A 6 -6.36 -0.25 18.31
N PRO A 7 -5.93 -1.31 19.02
CA PRO A 7 -4.52 -1.65 19.18
C PRO A 7 -3.81 -1.95 17.85
N HIS A 8 -4.57 -2.26 16.80
CA HIS A 8 -4.06 -2.52 15.44
C HIS A 8 -4.17 -1.31 14.50
N HIS A 9 -4.76 -0.19 14.95
CA HIS A 9 -4.92 1.02 14.15
C HIS A 9 -3.59 1.59 13.66
N ALA A 10 -2.56 1.62 14.52
CA ALA A 10 -1.22 2.08 14.14
C ALA A 10 -0.61 1.24 13.02
N ASN A 11 -0.76 -0.09 13.08
CA ASN A 11 -0.27 -1.02 12.06
C ASN A 11 -1.02 -0.85 10.73
N TRP A 12 -2.34 -0.64 10.80
CA TRP A 12 -3.14 -0.34 9.63
C TRP A 12 -2.74 0.98 8.97
N LEU A 13 -2.55 2.04 9.76
CA LEU A 13 -2.15 3.35 9.27
C LEU A 13 -0.77 3.30 8.59
N GLU A 14 0.18 2.55 9.17
CA GLU A 14 1.50 2.31 8.59
C GLU A 14 1.39 1.55 7.25
N ALA A 15 0.60 0.48 7.21
CA ALA A 15 0.38 -0.29 5.99
C ALA A 15 -0.31 0.53 4.89
N TYR A 16 -1.27 1.38 5.27
CA TYR A 16 -1.94 2.31 4.36
C TYR A 16 -0.98 3.35 3.78
N ASN A 17 -0.19 4.02 4.63
CA ASN A 17 0.79 5.02 4.18
C ASN A 17 1.80 4.40 3.20
N ARG A 18 2.27 3.19 3.49
CA ARG A 18 3.18 2.44 2.62
C ARG A 18 2.55 2.08 1.27
N TYR A 19 1.29 1.64 1.27
CA TYR A 19 0.55 1.37 0.04
C TYR A 19 0.41 2.62 -0.82
N VAL A 20 0.02 3.75 -0.23
CA VAL A 20 -0.15 5.03 -0.94
C VAL A 20 1.16 5.51 -1.56
N GLU A 21 2.28 5.38 -0.84
CA GLU A 21 3.60 5.73 -1.36
C GLU A 21 3.98 4.89 -2.59
N ILE A 22 3.78 3.56 -2.52
CA ILE A 22 4.11 2.65 -3.62
C ILE A 22 3.16 2.85 -4.81
N GLU A 23 1.86 3.10 -4.56
CA GLU A 23 0.91 3.42 -5.62
C GLU A 23 1.32 4.70 -6.36
N ARG A 24 1.71 5.74 -5.61
CA ARG A 24 2.22 6.98 -6.19
C ARG A 24 3.46 6.73 -7.05
N ASN A 25 4.44 5.99 -6.55
CA ASN A 25 5.64 5.64 -7.31
C ASN A 25 5.31 4.85 -8.59
N TYR A 26 4.35 3.93 -8.52
CA TYR A 26 3.88 3.17 -9.68
C TYR A 26 3.22 4.07 -10.74
N VAL A 27 2.36 5.00 -10.31
CA VAL A 27 1.71 5.97 -11.21
C VAL A 27 2.74 6.91 -11.85
N GLU A 28 3.69 7.43 -11.07
CA GLU A 28 4.79 8.27 -11.60
C GLU A 28 5.64 7.49 -12.61
N ALA A 29 5.94 6.22 -12.34
CA ALA A 29 6.67 5.36 -13.28
C ALA A 29 5.89 5.11 -14.59
N LEU A 30 4.56 4.96 -14.50
CA LEU A 30 3.69 4.84 -15.68
C LEU A 30 3.71 6.13 -16.51
N MET A 31 3.64 7.29 -15.86
CA MET A 31 3.69 8.60 -16.54
C MET A 31 5.03 8.83 -17.24
N LEU A 32 6.14 8.42 -16.62
CA LEU A 32 7.49 8.56 -17.16
C LEU A 32 7.84 7.52 -18.25
N ARG A 33 6.90 6.64 -18.62
CA ARG A 33 7.12 5.52 -19.57
C ARG A 33 8.36 4.71 -19.21
N ARG A 34 8.54 4.43 -17.91
CA ARG A 34 9.62 3.58 -17.41
C ARG A 34 9.58 2.19 -18.07
N PRO A 35 10.72 1.49 -18.19
CA PRO A 35 10.76 0.19 -18.82
C PRO A 35 9.76 -0.79 -18.17
N ALA A 36 9.18 -1.68 -18.98
CA ALA A 36 8.14 -2.60 -18.54
C ALA A 36 8.57 -3.51 -17.37
N SER A 37 9.87 -3.82 -17.27
CA SER A 37 10.46 -4.57 -16.15
C SER A 37 10.38 -3.81 -14.82
N GLU A 38 10.62 -2.50 -14.84
CA GLU A 38 10.54 -1.63 -13.66
C GLU A 38 9.07 -1.43 -13.24
N LEU A 39 8.18 -1.24 -14.22
CA LEU A 39 6.74 -1.20 -13.99
C LEU A 39 6.20 -2.52 -13.40
N ALA A 40 6.71 -3.66 -13.86
CA ALA A 40 6.32 -4.96 -13.33
C ALA A 40 6.79 -5.18 -11.88
N ALA A 41 7.98 -4.69 -11.53
CA ALA A 41 8.47 -4.71 -10.14
C ALA A 41 7.60 -3.84 -9.23
N LEU A 42 7.40 -2.57 -9.60
CA LEU A 42 6.57 -1.62 -8.85
C LEU A 42 5.12 -2.11 -8.72
N LYS A 43 4.57 -2.73 -9.76
CA LYS A 43 3.24 -3.33 -9.71
C LYS A 43 3.17 -4.46 -8.68
N ARG A 44 4.17 -5.34 -8.62
CA ARG A 44 4.24 -6.42 -7.62
C ARG A 44 4.37 -5.87 -6.22
N GLU A 45 5.20 -4.85 -6.02
CA GLU A 45 5.36 -4.17 -4.73
C GLU A 45 4.05 -3.52 -4.28
N ARG A 46 3.34 -2.84 -5.20
CA ARG A 46 2.02 -2.27 -4.94
C ARG A 46 1.01 -3.33 -4.54
N ASP A 47 0.94 -4.43 -5.31
CA ASP A 47 0.02 -5.54 -5.05
C ASP A 47 0.31 -6.19 -3.68
N ALA A 48 1.58 -6.32 -3.28
CA ALA A 48 1.97 -6.83 -1.97
C ALA A 48 1.61 -5.85 -0.82
N ALA A 49 1.85 -4.55 -1.02
CA ALA A 49 1.49 -3.53 -0.03
C ALA A 49 -0.02 -3.43 0.16
N TYR A 50 -0.80 -3.57 -0.93
CA TYR A 50 -2.25 -3.60 -0.87
C TYR A 50 -2.77 -4.81 -0.08
N ALA A 51 -2.18 -5.99 -0.28
CA ALA A 51 -2.53 -7.19 0.48
C ALA A 51 -2.23 -7.01 1.98
N ALA A 52 -1.09 -6.41 2.33
CA ALA A 52 -0.74 -6.11 3.72
C ALA A 52 -1.70 -5.09 4.35
N TYR A 53 -2.03 -4.02 3.63
CA TYR A 53 -3.05 -3.05 4.06
C TYR A 53 -4.41 -3.71 4.31
N ARG A 54 -4.85 -4.56 3.38
CA ARG A 54 -6.14 -5.27 3.51
C ARG A 54 -6.16 -6.22 4.70
N LEU A 55 -5.07 -6.97 4.93
CA LEU A 55 -4.95 -7.84 6.11
C LEU A 55 -4.96 -7.04 7.42
N ALA A 56 -4.29 -5.89 7.44
CA ALA A 56 -4.34 -4.99 8.58
C ALA A 56 -5.74 -4.39 8.79
N ALA A 57 -6.48 -4.12 7.69
CA ALA A 57 -7.85 -3.61 7.74
C ALA A 57 -8.85 -4.64 8.29
N ASP A 58 -8.68 -5.91 7.92
CA ASP A 58 -9.48 -7.02 8.46
C ASP A 58 -9.21 -7.22 9.96
N SER A 59 -8.04 -6.80 10.46
CA SER A 59 -7.65 -6.89 11.88
C SER A 59 -8.18 -5.74 12.76
N ILE A 60 -8.82 -4.72 12.17
CA ILE A 60 -9.46 -3.60 12.87
C ILE A 60 -11.01 -3.64 12.78
N GLU A 61 -11.59 -4.51 11.95
CA GLU A 61 -13.05 -4.70 11.80
C GLU A 61 -13.67 -5.58 12.90
#